data_AF-A0A0M0JHT6-F1
#
_entry.id   AF-A0A0M0JHT6-F1
#
_cell.length_a   1.000
_cell.length_b   1.000
_cell.length_c   1.000
_cell.angle_alpha   90.00
_cell.angle_beta   90.00
_cell.angle_gamma   90.00
#
_symmetry.space_group_name_H-M   'P 1'
#
loop_
_entity.id
_entity.type
_entity.pdbx_description
1 polymer ?
#
loop_
_entity_poly.entity_id
_entity_poly.type
_entity_poly.pdbx_seq_one_letter_code
_entity_poly.pdbx_strand_id
1 'polypeptide(L)'
;MAMADVIWAIGDLHGDVHCARAWLRRTGAVNLTSWQWLDERSRLIFLGDYIDKGPDSRAVLELVHRLTVEFPERVTALLGNHELNLLIDRTRQPGDRYLDYAYAAAHPAQYSSWLSGAIGGSPSEAEQRTLSALYAALQEVYAQGLQAKRTAACEGQVVRLERAAKGMDSWSVHVVHMEGEDAEPDQEEKLELR
;
A
#
# COMPACT_ATOMS: atom_id res chain seq x y z
N MET A 1 3.40 13.48 23.34
CA MET A 1 2.25 13.31 22.43
C MET A 1 1.10 12.69 23.22
N ALA A 2 -0.12 13.23 23.12
CA ALA A 2 -1.30 12.55 23.64
C ALA A 2 -1.46 11.18 22.96
N MET A 3 -1.95 10.15 23.64
CA MET A 3 -2.20 8.85 22.99
C MET A 3 -3.45 8.97 22.12
N ALA A 4 -3.43 8.38 20.92
CA ALA A 4 -4.61 8.34 20.07
C ALA A 4 -5.65 7.38 20.64
N ASP A 5 -6.91 7.77 20.58
CA ASP A 5 -8.03 6.93 21.01
C ASP A 5 -8.48 6.00 19.87
N VAL A 6 -8.15 6.34 18.62
CA VAL A 6 -8.47 5.55 17.42
C VAL A 6 -7.21 5.36 16.56
N ILE A 7 -6.97 4.15 16.07
CA ILE A 7 -5.92 3.84 15.09
C ILE A 7 -6.55 3.14 13.91
N TRP A 8 -6.31 3.65 12.71
CA TRP A 8 -6.63 3.01 11.46
C TRP A 8 -5.38 2.31 10.93
N ALA A 9 -5.42 0.99 10.84
CA ALA A 9 -4.38 0.20 10.18
C ALA A 9 -4.83 -0.15 8.76
N ILE A 10 -4.05 0.28 7.76
CA ILE A 10 -4.29 -0.03 6.34
C ILE A 10 -3.24 -1.04 5.90
N GLY A 11 -3.71 -2.21 5.45
CA GLY A 11 -2.88 -3.29 4.89
C GLY A 11 -2.44 -3.04 3.45
N ASP A 12 -2.16 -4.14 2.75
CA ASP A 12 -1.48 -4.19 1.46
C ASP A 12 -2.24 -3.39 0.40
N LEU A 13 -1.55 -2.43 -0.24
CA LEU A 13 -2.14 -1.58 -1.28
C LEU A 13 -1.77 -2.06 -2.68
N HIS A 14 -0.62 -2.73 -2.82
CA HIS A 14 -0.18 -3.40 -4.03
C HIS A 14 -0.45 -2.59 -5.31
N GLY A 15 0.06 -1.36 -5.36
CA GLY A 15 0.00 -0.52 -6.55
C GLY A 15 -1.40 -0.08 -7.00
N ASP A 16 -2.46 -0.32 -6.22
CA ASP A 16 -3.80 0.17 -6.52
C ASP A 16 -4.10 1.48 -5.78
N VAL A 17 -3.75 2.61 -6.41
CA VAL A 17 -4.02 3.94 -5.85
C VAL A 17 -5.51 4.26 -5.73
N HIS A 18 -6.38 3.62 -6.52
CA HIS A 18 -7.82 3.83 -6.42
C HIS A 18 -8.37 3.17 -5.15
N CYS A 19 -7.97 1.93 -4.90
CA CYS A 19 -8.22 1.20 -3.64
C CYS A 19 -7.67 1.98 -2.44
N ALA A 20 -6.43 2.45 -2.49
CA ALA A 20 -5.82 3.25 -1.42
C ALA A 20 -6.63 4.52 -1.08
N ARG A 21 -7.04 5.29 -2.10
CA ARG A 21 -7.87 6.48 -1.92
C ARG A 21 -9.26 6.16 -1.36
N ALA A 22 -9.85 5.05 -1.78
CA ALA A 22 -11.15 4.63 -1.29
C ALA A 22 -11.07 4.26 0.20
N TRP A 23 -10.04 3.50 0.60
CA TRP A 23 -9.79 3.19 2.02
C TRP A 23 -9.57 4.43 2.87
N LEU A 24 -8.72 5.36 2.41
CA LEU A 24 -8.47 6.63 3.10
C LEU A 24 -9.73 7.47 3.28
N ARG A 25 -10.65 7.47 2.30
CA ARG A 25 -11.96 8.12 2.44
C ARG A 25 -12.83 7.40 3.47
N ARG A 26 -12.79 6.07 3.48
CA ARG A 26 -13.57 5.23 4.39
C ARG A 26 -13.18 5.42 5.86
N THR A 27 -11.90 5.67 6.15
CA THR A 27 -11.46 5.97 7.53
C THR A 27 -12.06 7.27 8.07
N GLY A 28 -12.45 8.21 7.19
CA GLY A 28 -12.92 9.54 7.58
C GLY A 28 -11.86 10.42 8.26
N ALA A 29 -10.61 9.95 8.39
CA ALA A 29 -9.57 10.63 9.15
C ALA A 29 -8.98 11.84 8.41
N VAL A 30 -9.03 11.84 7.07
CA VAL A 30 -8.40 12.86 6.23
C VAL A 30 -9.25 13.22 5.01
N ASN A 31 -9.34 14.51 4.72
CA ASN A 31 -9.87 15.00 3.45
C ASN A 31 -8.75 15.02 2.40
N LEU A 32 -8.80 14.11 1.43
CA LEU A 32 -7.77 14.02 0.37
C LEU A 32 -7.81 15.16 -0.67
N THR A 33 -8.83 16.01 -0.64
CA THR A 33 -8.93 17.17 -1.54
C THR A 33 -8.35 18.41 -0.89
N SER A 34 -8.78 18.73 0.34
CA SER A 34 -8.30 19.90 1.08
C SER A 34 -7.01 19.63 1.86
N TRP A 35 -6.58 18.38 1.98
CA TRP A 35 -5.44 17.95 2.81
C TRP A 35 -5.58 18.41 4.25
N GLN A 36 -6.77 18.21 4.81
CA GLN A 36 -7.07 18.49 6.21
C GLN A 36 -7.30 17.19 6.97
N TRP A 37 -6.73 17.11 8.17
CA TRP A 37 -7.04 16.06 9.12
C TRP A 37 -8.39 16.36 9.78
N LEU A 38 -9.27 15.36 9.85
CA LEU A 38 -10.66 15.55 10.26
C LEU A 38 -10.98 14.97 11.64
N ASP A 39 -10.22 13.96 12.10
CA ASP A 39 -10.40 13.35 13.42
C ASP A 39 -9.12 13.41 14.25
N GLU A 40 -9.04 14.42 15.12
CA GLU A 40 -7.91 14.69 16.02
C GLU A 40 -7.56 13.55 16.98
N ARG A 41 -8.50 12.61 17.23
CA ARG A 41 -8.25 11.45 18.09
C ARG A 41 -7.70 10.26 17.32
N SER A 42 -7.72 10.32 15.99
CA SER A 42 -7.29 9.23 15.12
C SER A 42 -5.85 9.36 14.66
N ARG A 43 -5.25 8.19 14.39
CA ARG A 43 -4.00 8.04 13.66
C ARG A 43 -4.15 7.02 12.56
N LEU A 44 -3.28 7.11 11.57
CA LEU A 44 -3.19 6.19 10.47
C LEU A 44 -1.84 5.44 10.52
N ILE A 45 -1.89 4.13 10.39
CA ILE A 45 -0.72 3.27 10.23
C ILE A 45 -0.89 2.49 8.94
N PHE A 46 0.04 2.67 8.01
CA PHE A 46 0.16 1.79 6.88
C PHE A 46 1.10 0.62 7.21
N LEU A 47 0.70 -0.61 6.87
CA LEU A 47 1.41 -1.82 7.28
C LEU A 47 2.51 -2.27 6.30
N GLY A 48 2.60 -1.65 5.11
CA GLY A 48 3.57 -2.00 4.07
C GLY A 48 2.91 -2.45 2.77
N ASP A 49 3.70 -3.01 1.86
CA ASP A 49 3.28 -3.61 0.60
C ASP A 49 2.47 -2.63 -0.26
N TYR A 50 3.10 -1.47 -0.50
CA TYR A 50 2.59 -0.37 -1.31
C TYR A 50 2.70 -0.63 -2.80
N ILE A 51 3.69 -1.43 -3.18
CA ILE A 51 4.07 -1.70 -4.56
C ILE A 51 3.64 -3.09 -5.02
N ASP A 52 3.79 -3.33 -6.32
CA ASP A 52 3.59 -4.61 -7.03
C ASP A 52 2.12 -4.97 -7.28
N LYS A 53 1.89 -5.88 -8.24
CA LYS A 53 0.56 -6.40 -8.66
C LYS A 53 -0.38 -5.38 -9.32
N GLY A 54 -0.59 -4.22 -8.73
CA GLY A 54 -1.52 -3.20 -9.20
C GLY A 54 -0.94 -2.27 -10.28
N PRO A 55 -1.80 -1.42 -10.85
CA PRO A 55 -1.48 -0.65 -12.04
C PRO A 55 -0.52 0.52 -11.81
N ASP A 56 -0.40 1.06 -10.59
CA ASP A 56 0.33 2.31 -10.31
C ASP A 56 0.94 2.39 -8.88
N SER A 57 2.01 1.62 -8.65
CA SER A 57 2.82 1.68 -7.42
C SER A 57 3.37 3.07 -7.11
N ARG A 58 3.70 3.85 -8.15
CA ARG A 58 4.26 5.20 -7.96
C ARG A 58 3.23 6.11 -7.31
N ALA A 59 2.00 6.12 -7.82
CA ALA A 59 0.95 6.95 -7.26
C ALA A 59 0.58 6.54 -5.82
N VAL A 60 0.67 5.25 -5.47
CA VAL A 60 0.52 4.79 -4.08
C VAL A 60 1.63 5.35 -3.19
N LEU A 61 2.90 5.20 -3.59
CA LEU A 61 4.04 5.72 -2.83
C LEU A 61 3.98 7.24 -2.67
N GLU A 62 3.63 7.99 -3.72
CA GLU A 62 3.46 9.44 -3.66
C GLU A 62 2.33 9.85 -2.70
N LEU A 63 1.22 9.11 -2.68
CA LEU A 63 0.10 9.33 -1.76
C LEU A 63 0.50 9.07 -0.30
N VAL A 64 1.10 7.91 -0.01
CA VAL A 64 1.54 7.54 1.34
C VAL A 64 2.61 8.52 1.83
N HIS A 65 3.60 8.83 1.00
CA HIS A 65 4.65 9.80 1.33
C HIS A 65 4.07 11.18 1.65
N ARG A 66 3.15 11.69 0.83
CA ARG A 66 2.52 12.98 1.08
C ARG A 66 1.76 13.00 2.41
N LEU A 67 1.02 11.93 2.74
CA LEU A 67 0.34 11.81 4.04
C LEU A 67 1.34 11.87 5.21
N THR A 68 2.50 11.21 5.11
CA THR A 68 3.53 11.26 6.16
C THR A 68 4.18 12.65 6.31
N VAL A 69 4.28 13.42 5.22
CA VAL A 69 4.85 14.77 5.23
C VAL A 69 3.86 15.81 5.76
N GLU A 70 2.60 15.74 5.34
CA GLU A 70 1.56 16.68 5.76
C GLU A 70 1.10 16.42 7.19
N PHE A 71 1.14 15.17 7.65
CA PHE A 71 0.64 14.75 8.96
C PHE A 71 1.63 13.87 9.75
N PRO A 72 2.87 14.34 10.01
CA PRO A 72 3.95 13.52 10.56
C PRO A 72 3.68 12.97 11.96
N GLU A 73 2.82 13.61 12.75
CA GLU A 73 2.42 13.13 14.08
C GLU A 73 1.22 12.17 14.07
N ARG A 74 0.56 12.03 12.91
CA ARG A 74 -0.69 11.28 12.78
C ARG A 74 -0.60 10.11 11.81
N VAL A 75 0.40 10.07 10.94
CA VAL A 75 0.59 9.03 9.93
C VAL A 75 1.93 8.35 10.12
N THR A 76 1.90 7.04 10.28
CA THR A 76 3.08 6.16 10.26
C THR A 76 2.99 5.26 9.04
N ALA A 77 4.09 5.12 8.30
CA ALA A 77 4.20 4.15 7.20
C ALA A 77 5.28 3.13 7.54
N LEU A 78 4.90 1.85 7.64
CA LEU A 78 5.82 0.74 7.86
C LEU A 78 6.38 0.23 6.53
N LEU A 79 7.44 -0.56 6.61
CA LEU A 79 8.04 -1.20 5.43
C LEU A 79 7.47 -2.62 5.30
N GLY A 80 6.91 -2.95 4.13
CA GLY A 80 6.50 -4.32 3.81
C GLY A 80 7.64 -5.15 3.24
N ASN A 81 7.40 -6.44 3.02
CA ASN A 81 8.39 -7.32 2.39
C ASN A 81 8.63 -6.95 0.93
N HIS A 82 7.63 -6.40 0.23
CA HIS A 82 7.81 -5.95 -1.16
C HIS A 82 8.81 -4.78 -1.24
N GLU A 83 8.66 -3.76 -0.37
CA GLU A 83 9.61 -2.66 -0.32
C GLU A 83 11.00 -3.10 0.16
N LEU A 84 11.08 -4.01 1.15
CA LEU A 84 12.37 -4.53 1.61
C LEU A 84 13.11 -5.27 0.50
N ASN A 85 12.42 -6.12 -0.26
CA ASN A 85 13.00 -6.83 -1.40
C ASN A 85 13.51 -5.85 -2.46
N LEU A 86 12.72 -4.82 -2.80
CA LEU A 86 13.13 -3.75 -3.71
C LEU A 86 14.42 -3.06 -3.24
N LEU A 87 14.53 -2.74 -1.95
CA LEU A 87 15.72 -2.12 -1.38
C LEU A 87 16.95 -3.05 -1.42
N ILE A 88 16.77 -4.34 -1.13
CA ILE A 88 17.85 -5.34 -1.22
C ILE A 88 18.35 -5.44 -2.66
N ASP A 89 17.44 -5.57 -3.62
CA ASP A 89 17.78 -5.71 -5.04
C ASP A 89 18.55 -4.52 -5.60
N ARG A 90 18.21 -3.31 -5.17
CA ARG A 90 18.97 -2.10 -5.51
C ARG A 90 20.46 -2.22 -5.19
N THR A 91 20.81 -2.96 -4.14
CA THR A 91 22.20 -3.15 -3.70
C THR A 91 22.90 -4.35 -4.34
N ARG A 92 22.15 -5.21 -5.05
CA ARG A 92 22.72 -6.35 -5.79
C ARG A 92 23.41 -5.91 -7.08
N GLN A 93 24.34 -6.75 -7.54
CA GLN A 93 24.96 -6.58 -8.85
C GLN A 93 23.89 -6.73 -9.94
N PRO A 94 23.97 -5.96 -11.06
CA PRO A 94 22.95 -5.98 -12.10
C PRO A 94 22.54 -7.37 -12.63
N GLY A 95 23.47 -8.34 -12.64
CA GLY A 95 23.19 -9.73 -13.06
C GLY A 95 22.52 -10.61 -12.02
N ASP A 96 22.55 -10.21 -10.74
CA ASP A 96 21.96 -10.94 -9.61
C ASP A 96 20.62 -10.32 -9.16
N ARG A 97 20.25 -9.19 -9.76
CA ARG A 97 18.95 -8.57 -9.55
C ARG A 97 17.86 -9.49 -10.06
N TYR A 98 16.71 -9.45 -9.39
CA TYR A 98 15.48 -10.13 -9.81
C TYR A 98 15.47 -11.67 -9.73
N LEU A 99 16.56 -12.32 -9.27
CA LEU A 99 16.67 -13.79 -9.28
C LEU A 99 15.85 -14.51 -8.19
N ASP A 100 15.53 -13.85 -7.06
CA ASP A 100 14.84 -14.47 -5.91
C ASP A 100 13.35 -14.05 -5.77
N TYR A 101 12.78 -13.45 -6.82
CA TYR A 101 11.50 -12.73 -6.76
C TYR A 101 10.26 -13.61 -7.01
N ALA A 102 10.16 -14.75 -6.33
CA ALA A 102 9.00 -15.64 -6.52
C ALA A 102 7.66 -15.03 -6.07
N TYR A 103 7.66 -13.93 -5.29
CA TYR A 103 6.44 -13.35 -4.70
C TYR A 103 6.29 -11.82 -4.78
N ALA A 104 7.30 -11.07 -5.24
CA ALA A 104 7.24 -9.62 -5.41
C ALA A 104 7.24 -9.25 -6.91
N ALA A 105 6.07 -9.30 -7.54
CA ALA A 105 5.88 -8.97 -8.94
C ALA A 105 5.79 -7.44 -9.12
N ALA A 106 6.88 -6.74 -8.86
CA ALA A 106 7.04 -5.35 -9.24
C ALA A 106 6.97 -5.23 -10.77
N HIS A 107 6.13 -4.33 -11.26
CA HIS A 107 5.92 -4.16 -12.69
C HIS A 107 7.24 -3.74 -13.37
N PRO A 108 7.77 -4.46 -14.39
CA PRO A 108 9.08 -4.21 -15.01
C PRO A 108 9.28 -2.76 -15.50
N ALA A 109 8.23 -2.10 -15.99
CA ALA A 109 8.32 -0.69 -16.38
C ALA A 109 8.52 0.28 -15.20
N GLN A 110 8.15 -0.10 -13.97
CA GLN A 110 8.46 0.70 -12.80
C GLN A 110 9.96 0.66 -12.52
N TYR A 111 10.67 -0.42 -12.86
CA TYR A 111 12.13 -0.54 -12.70
C TYR A 111 12.96 0.31 -13.66
N SER A 112 12.44 0.69 -14.82
CA SER A 112 13.23 1.50 -15.77
C SER A 112 13.65 2.85 -15.18
N SER A 113 12.91 3.40 -14.21
CA SER A 113 13.32 4.61 -13.48
C SER A 113 14.33 4.39 -12.36
N TRP A 114 14.54 3.14 -11.90
CA TRP A 114 15.44 2.80 -10.78
C TRP A 114 16.75 2.16 -11.23
N LEU A 115 16.75 1.49 -12.39
CA LEU A 115 17.93 0.83 -12.97
C LEU A 115 19.08 1.80 -13.29
N SER A 116 18.75 3.06 -13.51
CA SER A 116 19.66 4.15 -13.85
C SER A 116 20.60 4.61 -12.74
N GLY A 117 20.63 3.92 -11.58
CA GLY A 117 21.64 4.11 -10.54
C GLY A 117 21.47 5.35 -9.65
N ALA A 118 20.78 6.39 -10.13
CA ALA A 118 20.31 7.55 -9.39
C ALA A 118 19.24 8.25 -10.22
N ILE A 119 18.52 9.18 -9.62
CA ILE A 119 17.64 10.15 -10.30
C ILE A 119 18.36 10.67 -11.57
N GLY A 120 17.91 10.25 -12.77
CA GLY A 120 18.27 10.89 -14.05
C GLY A 120 19.05 10.10 -15.11
N GLY A 121 19.45 8.84 -14.90
CA GLY A 121 20.07 8.02 -15.98
C GLY A 121 19.04 7.32 -16.88
N SER A 122 19.44 6.87 -18.07
CA SER A 122 18.66 5.95 -18.92
C SER A 122 19.24 4.53 -18.84
N PRO A 123 18.41 3.46 -18.87
CA PRO A 123 18.90 2.08 -18.91
C PRO A 123 19.82 1.83 -20.11
N SER A 124 20.80 0.94 -19.97
CA SER A 124 21.58 0.44 -21.10
C SER A 124 20.69 -0.36 -22.07
N GLU A 125 21.12 -0.51 -23.32
CA GLU A 125 20.36 -1.29 -24.32
C GLU A 125 20.13 -2.75 -23.90
N ALA A 126 21.09 -3.35 -23.19
CA ALA A 126 20.97 -4.72 -22.70
C ALA A 126 19.88 -4.81 -21.61
N GLU A 127 19.88 -3.88 -20.66
CA GLU A 127 18.84 -3.79 -19.63
C GLU A 127 17.47 -3.52 -20.26
N GLN A 128 17.40 -2.66 -21.29
CA GLN A 128 16.16 -2.31 -21.97
C GLN A 128 15.56 -3.51 -22.72
N ARG A 129 16.39 -4.36 -23.32
CA ARG A 129 15.95 -5.63 -23.93
C ARG A 129 15.42 -6.62 -22.90
N THR A 130 16.15 -6.80 -21.79
CA THR A 130 15.72 -7.68 -20.69
C THR A 130 14.40 -7.22 -20.08
N LEU A 131 14.27 -5.91 -19.80
CA LEU A 131 13.03 -5.32 -19.31
C LEU A 131 11.86 -5.54 -20.26
N SER A 132 12.08 -5.39 -21.57
CA SER A 132 11.03 -5.60 -22.58
C SER A 132 10.56 -7.05 -22.62
N ALA A 133 11.48 -8.01 -22.49
CA ALA A 133 11.15 -9.44 -22.45
C ALA A 133 10.40 -9.82 -21.16
N LEU A 134 10.86 -9.33 -20.00
CA LEU A 134 10.18 -9.51 -18.72
C LEU A 134 8.79 -8.88 -18.73
N TYR A 135 8.65 -7.70 -19.36
CA TYR A 135 7.36 -7.03 -19.53
C TYR A 135 6.39 -7.88 -20.36
N ALA A 136 6.83 -8.40 -21.52
CA ALA A 136 6.01 -9.26 -22.37
C ALA A 136 5.60 -10.56 -21.65
N ALA A 137 6.52 -11.20 -20.92
CA ALA A 137 6.22 -12.40 -20.15
C ALA A 137 5.24 -12.13 -19.01
N LEU A 138 5.41 -11.01 -18.31
CA LEU A 138 4.51 -10.61 -17.23
C LEU A 138 3.14 -10.20 -17.76
N GLN A 139 3.06 -9.52 -18.90
CA GLN A 139 1.80 -9.24 -19.58
C GLN A 139 1.06 -10.52 -19.95
N GLU A 140 1.78 -11.55 -20.39
CA GLU A 140 1.17 -12.85 -20.70
C GLU A 140 0.67 -13.55 -19.43
N VAL A 141 1.47 -13.57 -18.36
CA VAL A 141 1.05 -14.12 -17.05
C VAL A 141 -0.15 -13.36 -16.47
N TYR A 142 -0.16 -12.02 -16.55
CA TYR A 142 -1.31 -11.22 -16.15
C TYR A 142 -2.48 -11.38 -17.10
N ALA A 143 -2.32 -11.49 -18.41
CA ALA A 143 -3.42 -11.72 -19.33
C ALA A 143 -4.09 -13.08 -19.03
N GLN A 144 -3.29 -14.10 -18.72
CA GLN A 144 -3.75 -15.41 -18.29
C GLN A 144 -4.38 -15.38 -16.88
N GLY A 145 -3.84 -14.57 -15.96
CA GLY A 145 -4.37 -14.38 -14.60
C GLY A 145 -5.60 -13.46 -14.50
N LEU A 146 -5.71 -12.43 -15.35
CA LEU A 146 -6.86 -11.51 -15.46
C LEU A 146 -8.08 -12.23 -16.01
N GLN A 147 -7.91 -13.23 -16.88
CA GLN A 147 -9.00 -14.12 -17.29
C GLN A 147 -9.55 -14.92 -16.10
N ALA A 148 -8.74 -15.19 -15.08
CA ALA A 148 -9.12 -15.98 -13.90
C ALA A 148 -9.60 -15.16 -12.69
N LYS A 149 -9.24 -13.87 -12.56
CA LYS A 149 -9.53 -13.04 -11.37
C LYS A 149 -10.15 -11.66 -11.66
N ARG A 150 -10.82 -11.49 -12.80
CA ARG A 150 -11.50 -10.22 -13.15
C ARG A 150 -12.73 -9.87 -12.30
N THR A 151 -12.99 -10.61 -11.23
CA THR A 151 -14.02 -10.29 -10.25
C THR A 151 -13.39 -10.06 -8.88
N ALA A 152 -13.41 -8.79 -8.47
CA ALA A 152 -13.58 -8.27 -7.11
C ALA A 152 -12.34 -7.98 -6.24
N ALA A 153 -12.45 -6.78 -5.64
CA ALA A 153 -11.90 -6.33 -4.36
C ALA A 153 -10.40 -6.06 -4.29
N CYS A 154 -10.06 -4.76 -4.29
CA CYS A 154 -9.13 -4.15 -3.33
C CYS A 154 -8.66 -5.15 -2.24
N GLU A 155 -7.44 -5.69 -2.38
CA GLU A 155 -6.90 -6.74 -1.48
C GLU A 155 -6.67 -6.21 -0.05
N GLY A 156 -6.37 -4.91 0.08
CA GLY A 156 -6.04 -4.29 1.35
C GLY A 156 -7.20 -4.39 2.34
N GLN A 157 -6.92 -4.87 3.54
CA GLN A 157 -7.86 -4.84 4.67
C GLN A 157 -7.60 -3.58 5.49
N VAL A 158 -8.66 -2.94 5.96
CA VAL A 158 -8.56 -1.86 6.93
C VAL A 158 -9.10 -2.34 8.26
N VAL A 159 -8.35 -2.07 9.31
CA VAL A 159 -8.74 -2.38 10.68
C VAL A 159 -8.78 -1.08 11.47
N ARG A 160 -9.87 -0.88 12.22
CA ARG A 160 -10.01 0.20 13.19
C ARG A 160 -9.74 -0.37 14.58
N LEU A 161 -8.78 0.19 15.27
CA LEU A 161 -8.51 -0.08 16.68
C LEU A 161 -9.04 1.09 17.49
N GLU A 162 -9.87 0.83 18.48
CA GLU A 162 -10.39 1.86 19.38
C GLU A 162 -10.10 1.51 20.82
N ARG A 163 -9.50 2.47 21.54
CA ARG A 163 -9.17 2.33 22.95
C ARG A 163 -10.42 2.49 23.80
N ALA A 164 -10.56 1.64 24.81
CA ALA A 164 -11.60 1.84 25.82
C ALA A 164 -11.41 3.15 26.59
N ALA A 165 -12.47 3.59 27.25
CA ALA A 165 -12.50 4.84 28.00
C ALA A 165 -11.29 5.02 28.96
N LYS A 166 -10.93 6.28 29.18
CA LYS A 166 -9.75 6.73 29.91
C LYS A 166 -9.59 5.99 31.26
N GLY A 167 -8.54 5.16 31.36
CA GLY A 167 -8.23 4.36 32.55
C GLY A 167 -8.27 2.84 32.35
N MET A 168 -8.67 2.37 31.16
CA MET A 168 -8.62 0.96 30.77
C MET A 168 -7.53 0.74 29.69
N ASP A 169 -6.70 -0.29 29.86
CA ASP A 169 -5.71 -0.74 28.86
C ASP A 169 -6.31 -1.81 27.94
N SER A 170 -7.57 -1.63 27.53
CA SER A 170 -8.25 -2.53 26.59
C SER A 170 -8.51 -1.85 25.25
N TRP A 171 -8.42 -2.64 24.17
CA TRP A 171 -8.65 -2.22 22.80
C TRP A 171 -9.75 -3.07 22.17
N SER A 172 -10.55 -2.44 21.32
CA SER A 172 -11.47 -3.12 20.41
C SER A 172 -10.90 -3.09 19.00
N VAL A 173 -11.03 -4.19 18.28
CA VAL A 173 -10.60 -4.33 16.89
C VAL A 173 -11.85 -4.48 16.04
N HIS A 174 -11.95 -3.69 14.98
CA HIS A 174 -13.05 -3.71 14.04
C HIS A 174 -12.49 -3.88 12.63
N VAL A 175 -12.91 -4.93 11.94
CA VAL A 175 -12.58 -5.13 10.52
C VAL A 175 -13.50 -4.26 9.69
N VAL A 176 -12.94 -3.46 8.79
CA VAL A 176 -13.72 -2.57 7.93
C VAL A 176 -13.83 -3.19 6.55
N HIS A 177 -15.05 -3.26 6.04
CA HIS A 177 -15.36 -3.83 4.74
C HIS A 177 -15.61 -2.73 3.68
N MET A 178 -15.14 -2.96 2.45
CA MET A 178 -15.50 -2.18 1.26
C MET A 178 -16.84 -2.70 0.72
N GLU A 179 -17.95 -2.26 1.30
CA GLU A 179 -19.25 -2.49 0.64
C GLU A 179 -19.60 -1.30 -0.28
N GLY A 180 -20.42 -1.58 -1.31
CA GLY A 180 -20.82 -0.61 -2.33
C GLY A 180 -21.50 0.62 -1.74
N GLU A 181 -21.59 1.70 -2.53
CA GLU A 181 -21.98 3.07 -2.14
C GLU A 181 -23.27 3.23 -1.28
N ASP A 182 -24.08 2.17 -1.12
CA ASP A 182 -25.38 2.16 -0.44
C ASP A 182 -25.48 1.25 0.82
N ALA A 183 -24.38 0.68 1.32
CA ALA A 183 -24.44 -0.20 2.51
C ALA A 183 -24.57 0.59 3.83
N GLU A 184 -25.47 0.14 4.72
CA GLU A 184 -25.57 0.69 6.09
C GLU A 184 -24.24 0.54 6.84
N PRO A 185 -23.84 1.55 7.63
CA PRO A 185 -22.70 1.40 8.52
C PRO A 185 -23.11 0.45 9.64
N ASP A 186 -22.65 -0.80 9.58
CA ASP A 186 -22.15 -1.60 10.71
C ASP A 186 -22.40 -3.10 10.50
N GLN A 187 -21.32 -3.78 10.11
CA GLN A 187 -21.02 -5.12 10.59
C GLN A 187 -19.61 -5.04 11.19
N GLU A 188 -19.44 -4.24 12.24
CA GLU A 188 -18.19 -4.21 13.03
C GLU A 188 -18.06 -5.52 13.80
N GLU A 189 -17.24 -6.45 13.30
CA GLU A 189 -16.87 -7.64 14.08
C GLU A 189 -15.88 -7.24 15.18
N LYS A 190 -16.39 -7.03 16.39
CA LYS A 190 -15.58 -6.70 17.57
C LYS A 190 -14.78 -7.92 18.03
N LEU A 191 -13.48 -7.94 17.73
CA LEU A 191 -12.56 -8.90 18.34
C LEU A 191 -11.97 -8.30 19.63
N GLU A 192 -12.21 -8.95 20.77
CA GLU A 192 -11.55 -8.60 22.02
C GLU A 192 -10.15 -9.23 22.07
N LEU A 193 -9.12 -8.39 21.94
CA LEU A 193 -7.74 -8.81 22.17
C LEU A 193 -7.55 -9.03 23.69
N ARG A 194 -7.27 -10.27 24.08
CA ARG A 194 -6.91 -10.65 25.46
C ARG A 194 -5.45 -10.42 25.74
#